data_AF-A0A831VW43-F1
#
_entry.id   AF-A0A831VW43-F1
#
_cell.length_a   1.000
_cell.length_b   1.000
_cell.length_c   1.000
_cell.angle_alpha   90.00
_cell.angle_beta   90.00
_cell.angle_gamma   90.00
#
_symmetry.space_group_name_H-M   'P 1'
#
loop_
_entity.id
_entity.type
_entity.pdbx_description
1 polymer ?
#
loop_
_entity_poly.entity_id
_entity_poly.type
_entity_poly.pdbx_seq_one_letter_code
_entity_poly.pdbx_strand_id
1 'polypeptide(L)'
;MLSYPKIDPIAISLGPLQVHWYGLMYLVGFLAAWWLARRRALRLGLSTDAVETLIFYCVMGVILGGRLGYALFYGLDKLADNPLWLFKIWEGGMSFHGGFVGVLVAALVFARKQNLHFFQLTDFIAPLVPIGLGAGRIGNFINYELPGRASDVPWAMVFPNMGPAPRHPSSLYEFALEGVVLFAVLWWFSINPRRNGTTSGLFLLLYGLFRFSVEFVRLPDSQLGFIAFGWMTMGQLLTLPMIIGGLILIVWSRYQPINITKAAKA
;
A
#
# COMPACT_ATOMS: atom_id res chain seq x y z
N MET A 1 -18.09 -23.02 -7.77
CA MET A 1 -18.40 -21.63 -7.41
C MET A 1 -18.51 -21.56 -5.90
N LEU A 2 -17.87 -20.57 -5.27
CA LEU A 2 -17.88 -20.40 -3.82
C LEU A 2 -18.92 -19.36 -3.42
N SER A 3 -19.66 -19.63 -2.34
CA SER A 3 -20.55 -18.63 -1.76
C SER A 3 -19.74 -17.57 -1.02
N TYR A 4 -20.11 -16.30 -1.20
CA TYR A 4 -19.52 -15.23 -0.42
C TYR A 4 -19.89 -15.42 1.06
N PRO A 5 -18.93 -15.33 1.99
CA PRO A 5 -19.23 -15.45 3.41
C PRO A 5 -20.14 -14.30 3.87
N LYS A 6 -21.13 -14.59 4.74
CA LYS A 6 -21.97 -13.55 5.34
C LYS A 6 -21.18 -12.82 6.42
N ILE A 7 -20.60 -11.67 6.10
CA ILE A 7 -19.77 -10.88 7.02
C ILE A 7 -20.36 -9.48 7.15
N ASP A 8 -20.79 -9.06 8.34
CA ASP A 8 -21.18 -7.66 8.53
C ASP A 8 -19.93 -6.76 8.44
N PRO A 9 -19.90 -5.72 7.57
CA PRO A 9 -18.79 -4.77 7.51
C PRO A 9 -18.58 -3.99 8.83
N ILE A 10 -19.65 -3.87 9.64
CA ILE A 10 -19.60 -3.24 10.96
C ILE A 10 -19.14 -4.31 11.97
N ALA A 11 -17.96 -4.08 12.56
CA ALA A 11 -17.39 -4.95 13.58
C ALA A 11 -18.07 -4.74 14.94
N ILE A 12 -18.31 -3.48 15.31
CA ILE A 12 -18.91 -3.09 16.60
C ILE A 12 -19.81 -1.87 16.36
N SER A 13 -21.04 -1.93 16.87
CA SER A 13 -22.01 -0.84 16.84
C SER A 13 -22.26 -0.32 18.25
N LEU A 14 -21.93 0.95 18.51
CA LEU A 14 -22.15 1.65 19.78
C LEU A 14 -23.02 2.89 19.53
N GLY A 15 -24.32 2.67 19.29
CA GLY A 15 -25.26 3.74 18.95
C GLY A 15 -24.86 4.43 17.62
N PRO A 16 -24.58 5.76 17.62
CA PRO A 16 -24.15 6.46 16.41
C PRO A 16 -22.71 6.13 15.98
N LEU A 17 -21.90 5.52 16.85
CA LEU A 17 -20.52 5.15 16.54
C LEU A 17 -20.46 3.74 15.95
N GLN A 18 -20.06 3.64 14.68
CA GLN A 18 -19.91 2.37 13.98
C GLN A 18 -18.43 2.10 13.68
N VAL A 19 -17.88 1.08 14.32
CA VAL A 19 -16.51 0.62 14.08
C VAL A 19 -16.55 -0.42 12.97
N HIS A 20 -15.88 -0.11 11.85
CA HIS A 20 -15.84 -0.97 10.68
C HIS A 20 -14.61 -1.87 10.70
N TRP A 21 -14.74 -3.10 10.20
CA TRP A 21 -13.60 -4.02 10.02
C TRP A 21 -12.49 -3.40 9.18
N TYR A 22 -12.83 -2.58 8.19
CA TYR A 22 -11.86 -1.87 7.37
C TYR A 22 -10.87 -1.04 8.20
N GLY A 23 -11.37 -0.26 9.16
CA GLY A 23 -10.54 0.52 10.08
C GLY A 23 -9.72 -0.36 11.02
N LEU A 24 -10.31 -1.45 11.53
CA LEU A 24 -9.61 -2.42 12.37
C LEU A 24 -8.48 -3.13 11.63
N MET A 25 -8.68 -3.48 10.35
CA MET A 25 -7.63 -4.09 9.54
C MET A 25 -6.45 -3.14 9.34
N TYR A 26 -6.71 -1.84 9.08
CA TYR A 26 -5.62 -0.86 9.08
C TYR A 26 -4.90 -0.80 10.41
N LEU A 27 -5.61 -0.78 11.54
CA LEU A 27 -5.00 -0.81 12.87
C LEU A 27 -4.10 -2.05 13.05
N VAL A 28 -4.57 -3.23 12.65
CA VAL A 28 -3.75 -4.47 12.66
C VAL A 28 -2.49 -4.29 11.81
N GLY A 29 -2.62 -3.73 10.60
CA GLY A 29 -1.49 -3.44 9.73
C GLY A 29 -0.47 -2.50 10.36
N PHE A 30 -0.94 -1.41 10.99
CA PHE A 30 -0.09 -0.44 11.67
C PHE A 30 0.62 -1.04 12.89
N LEU A 31 -0.09 -1.78 13.74
CA LEU A 31 0.49 -2.41 14.93
C LEU A 31 1.54 -3.45 14.56
N ALA A 32 1.27 -4.27 13.54
CA ALA A 32 2.23 -5.26 13.06
C ALA A 32 3.47 -4.59 12.43
N ALA A 33 3.29 -3.55 11.61
CA ALA A 33 4.40 -2.80 11.03
C ALA A 33 5.24 -2.11 12.12
N TRP A 34 4.61 -1.48 13.11
CA TRP A 34 5.28 -0.86 14.26
C TRP A 34 6.09 -1.89 15.06
N TRP A 35 5.48 -3.03 15.39
CA TRP A 35 6.14 -4.08 16.16
C TRP A 35 7.36 -4.66 15.43
N LEU A 36 7.24 -4.95 14.13
CA LEU A 36 8.37 -5.44 13.32
C LEU A 36 9.45 -4.37 13.09
N ALA A 37 9.06 -3.11 12.91
CA ALA A 37 9.99 -1.99 12.80
C ALA A 37 10.82 -1.86 14.09
N ARG A 38 10.18 -1.93 15.27
CA ARG A 38 10.87 -1.90 16.56
C ARG A 38 11.88 -3.04 16.69
N ARG A 39 11.52 -4.26 16.28
CA ARG A 39 12.44 -5.42 16.28
C ARG A 39 13.66 -5.24 15.39
N ARG A 40 13.57 -4.41 14.34
CA ARG A 40 14.67 -4.13 13.42
C ARG A 40 15.31 -2.75 13.63
N ALA A 41 14.85 -1.95 14.61
CA ALA A 41 15.26 -0.55 14.79
C ALA A 41 16.78 -0.37 14.91
N LEU A 42 17.43 -1.28 15.66
CA LEU A 42 18.88 -1.29 15.85
C LEU A 42 19.66 -1.45 14.54
N ARG A 43 19.05 -1.97 13.46
CA ARG A 43 19.66 -2.06 12.13
C ARG A 43 19.86 -0.71 11.44
N LEU A 44 19.26 0.35 11.96
CA LEU A 44 19.54 1.72 11.55
C LEU A 44 20.09 2.57 12.71
N GLY A 45 20.37 1.97 13.87
CA GLY A 45 20.71 2.72 15.08
C GLY A 45 19.56 3.61 15.59
N LEU A 46 18.32 3.29 15.24
CA LEU A 46 17.14 4.03 15.69
C LEU A 46 16.69 3.56 17.08
N SER A 47 16.29 4.51 17.93
CA SER A 47 15.56 4.20 19.16
C SER A 47 14.13 3.75 18.86
N THR A 48 13.45 3.17 19.85
CA THR A 48 12.03 2.81 19.75
C THR A 48 11.15 4.04 19.48
N ASP A 49 11.47 5.15 20.12
CA ASP A 49 10.72 6.41 20.00
C ASP A 49 10.91 7.02 18.60
N ALA A 50 12.10 6.85 18.01
CA ALA A 50 12.35 7.22 16.63
C ALA A 50 11.52 6.36 15.66
N VAL A 51 11.32 5.07 15.94
CA VAL A 51 10.42 4.21 15.13
C VAL A 51 8.97 4.67 15.25
N GLU A 52 8.51 5.01 16.45
CA GLU A 52 7.14 5.55 16.65
C GLU A 52 6.95 6.86 15.89
N THR A 53 7.94 7.75 15.96
CA THR A 53 7.97 8.99 15.19
C THR A 53 7.96 8.71 13.68
N LEU A 54 8.71 7.70 13.20
CA LEU A 54 8.70 7.31 11.80
C LEU A 54 7.31 6.83 11.35
N ILE A 55 6.67 5.96 12.13
CA ILE A 55 5.31 5.47 11.84
C ILE A 55 4.33 6.64 11.78
N PHE A 56 4.39 7.56 12.75
CA PHE A 56 3.58 8.77 12.73
C PHE A 56 3.80 9.60 11.46
N TYR A 57 5.07 9.80 11.05
CA TYR A 57 5.41 10.53 9.82
C TYR A 57 4.83 9.84 8.59
N CYS A 58 4.92 8.51 8.49
CA CYS A 58 4.33 7.76 7.39
C CYS A 58 2.81 7.86 7.37
N VAL A 59 2.13 7.74 8.52
CA VAL A 59 0.67 7.90 8.62
C VAL A 59 0.24 9.29 8.15
N MET A 60 0.91 10.34 8.65
CA MET A 60 0.64 11.71 8.23
C MET A 60 0.95 11.91 6.74
N GLY A 61 2.00 11.30 6.22
CA GLY A 61 2.33 11.30 4.79
C GLY A 61 1.22 10.70 3.94
N VAL A 62 0.67 9.54 4.33
CA VAL A 62 -0.48 8.92 3.64
C VAL A 62 -1.70 9.84 3.69
N ILE A 63 -2.05 10.35 4.87
CA ILE A 63 -3.27 11.16 5.06
C ILE A 63 -3.18 12.48 4.32
N LEU A 64 -2.14 13.27 4.58
CA LEU A 64 -1.97 14.60 3.99
C LEU A 64 -1.68 14.50 2.50
N GLY A 65 -0.76 13.62 2.10
CA GLY A 65 -0.44 13.40 0.69
C GLY A 65 -1.64 12.88 -0.08
N GLY A 66 -2.37 11.91 0.48
CA GLY A 66 -3.55 11.34 -0.16
C GLY A 66 -4.66 12.38 -0.33
N ARG A 67 -4.91 13.19 0.69
CA ARG A 67 -5.93 14.24 0.63
C ARG A 67 -5.55 15.35 -0.34
N LEU A 68 -4.31 15.84 -0.26
CA LEU A 68 -3.81 16.88 -1.15
C LEU A 68 -3.79 16.40 -2.60
N GLY A 69 -3.30 15.18 -2.85
CA GLY A 69 -3.33 14.58 -4.18
C GLY A 69 -4.76 14.45 -4.71
N TYR A 70 -5.72 14.06 -3.87
CA TYR A 70 -7.11 13.97 -4.30
C TYR A 70 -7.67 15.35 -4.70
N ALA A 71 -7.44 16.37 -3.87
CA ALA A 71 -7.88 17.72 -4.15
C ALA A 71 -7.25 18.28 -5.45
N LEU A 72 -5.96 18.05 -5.67
CA LEU A 72 -5.24 18.56 -6.85
C LEU A 72 -5.61 17.85 -8.15
N PHE A 73 -5.87 16.54 -8.11
CA PHE A 73 -6.14 15.78 -9.34
C PHE A 73 -7.62 15.65 -9.67
N TYR A 74 -8.51 15.69 -8.67
CA TYR A 74 -9.93 15.38 -8.86
C TYR A 74 -10.88 16.41 -8.25
N GLY A 75 -10.36 17.43 -7.55
CA GLY A 75 -11.18 18.33 -6.73
C GLY A 75 -10.83 19.80 -6.85
N LEU A 76 -10.19 20.24 -7.93
CA LEU A 76 -9.76 21.62 -8.11
C LEU A 76 -10.93 22.61 -8.05
N ASP A 77 -12.07 22.27 -8.67
CA ASP A 77 -13.27 23.11 -8.64
C ASP A 77 -13.79 23.28 -7.20
N LYS A 78 -13.91 22.17 -6.46
CA LYS A 78 -14.32 22.19 -5.05
C LYS A 78 -13.35 22.96 -4.16
N LEU A 79 -12.06 22.87 -4.46
CA LEU A 79 -11.02 23.59 -3.73
C LEU A 79 -11.07 25.10 -4.01
N ALA A 80 -11.37 25.48 -5.25
CA ALA A 80 -11.57 26.88 -5.65
C ALA A 80 -12.82 27.49 -4.99
N ASP A 81 -13.91 26.72 -4.91
CA ASP A 81 -15.14 27.16 -4.26
C ASP A 81 -14.99 27.29 -2.73
N ASN A 82 -14.30 26.33 -2.11
CA ASN A 82 -14.08 26.34 -0.67
C ASN A 82 -12.73 25.70 -0.29
N PRO A 83 -11.68 26.50 -0.04
CA PRO A 83 -10.37 26.00 0.35
C PRO A 83 -10.37 25.14 1.63
N LEU A 84 -11.31 25.37 2.56
CA LEU A 84 -11.41 24.59 3.80
C LEU A 84 -11.90 23.16 3.55
N TRP A 85 -12.48 22.87 2.37
CA TRP A 85 -12.83 21.51 1.97
C TRP A 85 -11.63 20.57 2.00
N LEU A 86 -10.40 21.08 1.76
CA LEU A 86 -9.18 20.29 1.84
C LEU A 86 -9.05 19.53 3.16
N PHE A 87 -9.49 20.11 4.29
CA PHE A 87 -9.34 19.49 5.61
C PHE A 87 -10.45 18.50 5.97
N LYS A 88 -11.52 18.42 5.17
CA LYS A 88 -12.67 17.54 5.40
C LYS A 88 -12.41 16.09 4.99
N ILE A 89 -11.43 15.46 5.63
CA ILE A 89 -11.00 14.08 5.34
C ILE A 89 -12.08 13.03 5.62
N TRP A 90 -13.06 13.34 6.48
CA TRP A 90 -14.19 12.46 6.80
C TRP A 90 -15.22 12.36 5.67
N GLU A 91 -15.21 13.28 4.70
CA GLU A 91 -16.06 13.18 3.49
C GLU A 91 -15.50 12.17 2.47
N GLY A 92 -14.41 11.47 2.82
CA GLY A 92 -13.68 10.59 1.90
C GLY A 92 -12.86 11.40 0.89
N GLY A 93 -12.43 10.74 -0.20
CA GLY A 93 -11.61 11.37 -1.23
C GLY A 93 -10.13 11.40 -0.88
N MET A 94 -9.44 10.31 -1.22
CA MET A 94 -8.01 10.09 -1.00
C MET A 94 -7.37 9.57 -2.27
N SER A 95 -6.23 10.14 -2.66
CA SER A 95 -5.44 9.69 -3.82
C SER A 95 -4.35 8.73 -3.37
N PHE A 96 -4.30 7.54 -3.97
CA PHE A 96 -3.21 6.59 -3.73
C PHE A 96 -1.84 7.20 -4.07
N HIS A 97 -1.70 7.82 -5.25
CA HIS A 97 -0.44 8.44 -5.68
C HIS A 97 -0.04 9.59 -4.77
N GLY A 98 -1.01 10.41 -4.36
CA GLY A 98 -0.78 11.46 -3.37
C GLY A 98 -0.25 10.91 -2.05
N GLY A 99 -0.87 9.84 -1.55
CA GLY A 99 -0.43 9.17 -0.32
C GLY A 99 0.97 8.56 -0.45
N PHE A 100 1.26 7.91 -1.58
CA PHE A 100 2.58 7.34 -1.87
C PHE A 100 3.68 8.41 -1.89
N VAL A 101 3.46 9.51 -2.62
CA VAL A 101 4.41 10.65 -2.64
C VAL A 101 4.54 11.27 -1.25
N GLY A 102 3.43 11.43 -0.52
CA GLY A 102 3.44 11.94 0.85
C GLY A 102 4.29 11.09 1.80
N VAL A 103 4.23 9.76 1.69
CA VAL A 103 5.11 8.85 2.45
C VAL A 103 6.57 8.98 2.06
N LEU A 104 6.89 9.12 0.77
CA LEU A 104 8.28 9.34 0.33
C LEU A 104 8.85 10.66 0.86
N VAL A 105 8.05 11.73 0.86
CA VAL A 105 8.43 13.02 1.45
C VAL A 105 8.61 12.88 2.96
N ALA A 106 7.69 12.21 3.65
CA ALA A 106 7.78 11.97 5.09
C ALA A 106 9.05 11.17 5.46
N ALA A 107 9.36 10.12 4.68
CA ALA A 107 10.58 9.34 4.83
C ALA A 107 11.84 10.20 4.56
N LEU A 108 11.83 11.06 3.55
CA LEU A 108 12.95 11.97 3.26
C LEU A 108 13.19 12.94 4.42
N VAL A 109 12.14 13.55 4.97
CA VAL A 109 12.24 14.46 6.12
C VAL A 109 12.75 13.71 7.35
N PHE A 110 12.21 12.53 7.64
CA PHE A 110 12.66 11.72 8.77
C PHE A 110 14.12 11.28 8.62
N ALA A 111 14.51 10.80 7.44
CA ALA A 111 15.88 10.39 7.15
C ALA A 111 16.88 11.53 7.42
N ARG A 112 16.57 12.74 6.96
CA ARG A 112 17.39 13.93 7.22
C ARG A 112 17.50 14.24 8.71
N LYS A 113 16.39 14.17 9.45
CA LYS A 113 16.38 14.41 10.91
C LYS A 113 17.20 13.38 11.70
N GLN A 114 17.27 12.15 11.20
CA GLN A 114 18.04 11.05 11.82
C GLN A 114 19.44 10.86 11.23
N ASN A 115 19.91 11.75 10.35
CA ASN A 115 21.18 11.62 9.63
C ASN A 115 21.34 10.28 8.90
N LEU A 116 20.26 9.76 8.34
CA LEU A 116 20.22 8.54 7.54
C LEU A 116 20.18 8.88 6.04
N HIS A 117 20.77 8.03 5.20
CA HIS A 117 20.54 8.11 3.77
C HIS A 117 19.12 7.67 3.43
N PHE A 118 18.48 8.36 2.50
CA PHE A 118 17.09 8.09 2.10
C PHE A 118 16.84 6.63 1.73
N PHE A 119 17.74 6.03 0.94
CA PHE A 119 17.60 4.63 0.52
C PHE A 119 17.85 3.62 1.66
N GLN A 120 18.61 3.98 2.70
CA GLN A 120 18.72 3.14 3.90
C GLN A 120 17.39 3.06 4.64
N LEU A 121 16.71 4.21 4.79
CA LEU A 121 15.42 4.27 5.46
C LEU A 121 14.33 3.59 4.62
N THR A 122 14.26 3.84 3.31
CA THR A 122 13.23 3.21 2.47
C THR A 122 13.44 1.69 2.34
N ASP A 123 14.70 1.21 2.27
CA ASP A 123 14.98 -0.24 2.31
C ASP A 123 14.54 -0.89 3.63
N PHE A 124 14.57 -0.13 4.74
CA PHE A 124 14.08 -0.58 6.03
C PHE A 124 12.54 -0.61 6.09
N ILE A 125 11.87 0.37 5.49
CA ILE A 125 10.40 0.49 5.46
C ILE A 125 9.77 -0.51 4.48
N ALA A 126 10.39 -0.74 3.31
CA ALA A 126 9.80 -1.49 2.21
C ALA A 126 9.27 -2.89 2.58
N PRO A 127 9.94 -3.71 3.42
CA PRO A 127 9.42 -5.00 3.86
C PRO A 127 8.19 -4.91 4.78
N LEU A 128 7.89 -3.75 5.34
CA LEU A 128 6.75 -3.53 6.26
C LEU A 128 5.48 -3.11 5.51
N VAL A 129 5.64 -2.46 4.36
CA VAL A 129 4.52 -1.96 3.53
C VAL A 129 3.51 -3.05 3.16
N PRO A 130 3.91 -4.28 2.74
CA PRO A 130 2.97 -5.33 2.36
C PRO A 130 1.98 -5.73 3.45
N ILE A 131 2.32 -5.53 4.73
CA ILE A 131 1.43 -5.83 5.86
C ILE A 131 0.19 -4.92 5.80
N GLY A 132 0.41 -3.62 5.58
CA GLY A 132 -0.66 -2.64 5.41
C GLY A 132 -1.46 -2.87 4.13
N LEU A 133 -0.79 -3.23 3.02
CA LEU A 133 -1.46 -3.59 1.77
C LEU A 133 -2.38 -4.79 1.97
N GLY A 134 -1.85 -5.91 2.47
CA GLY A 134 -2.61 -7.13 2.72
C GLY A 134 -3.80 -6.90 3.66
N ALA A 135 -3.58 -6.18 4.77
CA ALA A 135 -4.66 -5.85 5.69
C ALA A 135 -5.77 -5.03 5.01
N GLY A 136 -5.40 -4.02 4.22
CA GLY A 136 -6.35 -3.23 3.43
C GLY A 136 -7.17 -4.09 2.45
N ARG A 137 -6.53 -5.08 1.79
CA ARG A 137 -7.21 -5.98 0.85
C ARG A 137 -8.21 -6.92 1.52
N ILE A 138 -7.90 -7.41 2.71
CA ILE A 138 -8.89 -8.12 3.54
C ILE A 138 -10.02 -7.19 3.94
N GLY A 139 -9.71 -5.94 4.30
CA GLY A 139 -10.72 -4.91 4.53
C GLY A 139 -11.67 -4.73 3.34
N ASN A 140 -11.14 -4.60 2.11
CA ASN A 140 -11.97 -4.47 0.91
C ASN A 140 -12.86 -5.70 0.71
N PHE A 141 -12.34 -6.91 0.95
CA PHE A 141 -13.15 -8.12 0.89
C PHE A 141 -14.27 -8.11 1.95
N ILE A 142 -13.99 -7.74 3.19
CA ILE A 142 -15.04 -7.67 4.23
C ILE A 142 -16.11 -6.61 3.87
N ASN A 143 -15.71 -5.49 3.27
CA ASN A 143 -16.61 -4.41 2.83
C ASN A 143 -17.36 -4.70 1.52
N TYR A 144 -17.14 -5.85 0.88
CA TYR A 144 -17.70 -6.17 -0.44
C TYR A 144 -17.23 -5.24 -1.57
N GLU A 145 -16.02 -4.69 -1.45
CA GLU A 145 -15.43 -3.74 -2.39
C GLU A 145 -14.45 -4.41 -3.36
N LEU A 146 -14.19 -3.71 -4.47
CA LEU A 146 -13.17 -4.06 -5.47
C LEU A 146 -13.31 -5.50 -6.04
N PRO A 147 -14.50 -5.87 -6.53
CA PRO A 147 -14.72 -7.15 -7.19
C PRO A 147 -13.92 -7.23 -8.50
N GLY A 148 -13.64 -8.44 -8.95
CA GLY A 148 -13.07 -8.68 -10.26
C GLY A 148 -14.10 -8.70 -11.38
N ARG A 149 -13.63 -9.06 -12.57
CA ARG A 149 -14.47 -9.34 -13.74
C ARG A 149 -15.34 -10.57 -13.49
N ALA A 150 -16.46 -10.63 -14.18
CA ALA A 150 -17.30 -11.83 -14.21
C ALA A 150 -16.48 -13.02 -14.75
N SER A 151 -16.64 -14.19 -14.16
CA SER A 151 -15.81 -15.35 -14.47
C SER A 151 -16.43 -16.65 -13.99
N ASP A 152 -16.16 -17.73 -14.73
CA ASP A 152 -16.68 -19.07 -14.46
C ASP A 152 -15.66 -19.98 -13.75
N VAL A 153 -14.51 -19.43 -13.31
CA VAL A 153 -13.52 -20.20 -12.55
C VAL A 153 -14.12 -20.80 -11.27
N PRO A 154 -13.68 -21.99 -10.82
CA PRO A 154 -14.39 -22.73 -9.77
C PRO A 154 -14.43 -22.00 -8.41
N TRP A 155 -13.50 -21.08 -8.16
CA TRP A 155 -13.42 -20.24 -6.97
C TRP A 155 -13.99 -18.82 -7.14
N ALA A 156 -14.67 -18.53 -8.26
CA ALA A 156 -15.40 -17.27 -8.41
C ALA A 156 -16.54 -17.19 -7.38
N MET A 157 -16.84 -15.96 -6.95
CA MET A 157 -17.80 -15.65 -5.88
C MET A 157 -18.86 -14.67 -6.35
N VAL A 158 -20.09 -14.85 -5.89
CA VAL A 158 -21.19 -13.89 -6.11
C VAL A 158 -21.11 -12.84 -5.01
N PHE A 159 -20.66 -11.63 -5.37
CA PHE A 159 -20.50 -10.53 -4.42
C PHE A 159 -21.86 -9.95 -4.01
N PRO A 160 -22.06 -9.60 -2.72
CA PRO A 160 -23.27 -8.92 -2.28
C PRO A 160 -23.53 -7.63 -3.07
N ASN A 161 -24.79 -7.38 -3.39
CA ASN A 161 -25.26 -6.17 -4.08
C ASN A 161 -24.73 -5.97 -5.52
N MET A 162 -24.21 -7.01 -6.19
CA MET A 162 -23.63 -6.90 -7.55
C MET A 162 -24.25 -7.83 -8.59
N GLY A 163 -25.48 -8.29 -8.33
CA GLY A 163 -26.20 -9.23 -9.19
C GLY A 163 -25.71 -10.69 -9.05
N PRO A 164 -26.31 -11.62 -9.80
CA PRO A 164 -26.06 -13.06 -9.65
C PRO A 164 -24.75 -13.54 -10.31
N ALA A 165 -24.10 -12.70 -11.11
CA ALA A 165 -22.92 -13.09 -11.88
C ALA A 165 -21.71 -13.34 -10.94
N PRO A 166 -21.09 -14.53 -10.96
CA PRO A 166 -19.89 -14.82 -10.19
C PRO A 166 -18.70 -14.02 -10.73
N ARG A 167 -17.83 -13.57 -9.82
CA ARG A 167 -16.68 -12.71 -10.13
C ARG A 167 -15.41 -13.25 -9.50
N HIS A 168 -14.28 -12.88 -10.08
CA HIS A 168 -12.99 -13.08 -9.43
C HIS A 168 -12.96 -12.34 -8.07
N PRO A 169 -12.61 -12.98 -6.95
CA PRO A 169 -12.32 -12.28 -5.70
C PRO A 169 -10.95 -11.59 -5.78
N SER A 170 -10.82 -10.56 -6.61
CA SER A 170 -9.54 -9.88 -6.88
C SER A 170 -8.89 -9.31 -5.63
N SER A 171 -9.66 -8.83 -4.65
CA SER A 171 -9.12 -8.39 -3.35
C SER A 171 -8.38 -9.51 -2.63
N LEU A 172 -8.81 -10.78 -2.72
CA LEU A 172 -8.09 -11.92 -2.17
C LEU A 172 -6.80 -12.24 -2.96
N TYR A 173 -6.79 -12.00 -4.27
CA TYR A 173 -5.57 -12.14 -5.07
C TYR A 173 -4.54 -11.07 -4.71
N GLU A 174 -4.99 -9.82 -4.54
CA GLU A 174 -4.15 -8.72 -4.06
C GLU A 174 -3.64 -8.99 -2.64
N PHE A 175 -4.48 -9.52 -1.74
CA PHE A 175 -4.04 -9.95 -0.41
C PHE A 175 -2.94 -11.01 -0.48
N ALA A 176 -3.13 -12.04 -1.31
CA ALA A 176 -2.16 -13.12 -1.44
C ALA A 176 -0.84 -12.62 -2.05
N LEU A 177 -0.89 -11.85 -3.14
CA LEU A 177 0.30 -11.41 -3.86
C LEU A 177 0.95 -10.17 -3.26
N GLU A 178 0.21 -9.06 -3.15
CA GLU A 178 0.71 -7.76 -2.66
C GLU A 178 0.87 -7.74 -1.13
N GLY A 179 0.15 -8.60 -0.42
CA GLY A 179 0.27 -8.78 1.03
C GLY A 179 1.24 -9.89 1.40
N VAL A 180 0.80 -11.14 1.29
CA VAL A 180 1.49 -12.31 1.87
C VAL A 180 2.79 -12.63 1.13
N VAL A 181 2.75 -12.83 -0.19
CA VAL A 181 3.92 -13.20 -0.99
C VAL A 181 4.94 -12.07 -0.99
N LEU A 182 4.50 -10.83 -1.24
CA LEU A 182 5.39 -9.67 -1.23
C LEU A 182 6.05 -9.48 0.15
N PHE A 183 5.29 -9.62 1.25
CA PHE A 183 5.85 -9.60 2.60
C PHE A 183 6.90 -10.68 2.79
N ALA A 184 6.58 -11.94 2.48
CA ALA A 184 7.48 -13.07 2.70
C ALA A 184 8.79 -12.90 1.94
N VAL A 185 8.71 -12.51 0.65
CA VAL A 185 9.88 -12.29 -0.20
C VAL A 185 10.74 -11.14 0.33
N LEU A 186 10.15 -9.97 0.62
CA LEU A 186 10.92 -8.82 1.09
C LEU A 186 11.47 -9.02 2.50
N TRP A 187 10.68 -9.61 3.40
CA TRP A 187 11.09 -9.89 4.76
C TRP A 187 12.29 -10.83 4.79
N TRP A 188 12.22 -11.93 4.01
CA TRP A 188 13.31 -12.90 3.85
C TRP A 188 14.53 -12.27 3.17
N PHE A 189 14.32 -11.58 2.05
CA PHE A 189 15.40 -10.94 1.29
C PHE A 189 16.19 -9.95 2.14
N SER A 190 15.50 -9.19 2.99
CA SER A 190 16.06 -8.19 3.89
C SER A 190 16.59 -8.74 5.22
N ILE A 191 16.58 -10.07 5.46
CA ILE A 191 17.22 -10.64 6.66
C ILE A 191 18.69 -10.27 6.70
N ASN A 192 19.38 -10.43 5.55
CA ASN A 192 20.80 -10.11 5.38
C ASN A 192 21.00 -8.66 4.91
N PRO A 193 22.11 -8.00 5.27
CA PRO A 193 22.47 -6.69 4.74
C PRO A 193 22.47 -6.67 3.21
N ARG A 194 21.82 -5.65 2.63
CA ARG A 194 21.75 -5.42 1.18
C ARG A 194 22.35 -4.07 0.83
N ARG A 195 22.70 -3.90 -0.45
CA ARG A 195 23.12 -2.59 -0.97
C ARG A 195 21.95 -1.62 -0.96
N ASN A 196 22.22 -0.36 -0.61
CA ASN A 196 21.19 0.68 -0.53
C ASN A 196 20.36 0.77 -1.81
N GLY A 197 19.04 0.80 -1.65
CA GLY A 197 18.04 0.88 -2.72
C GLY A 197 17.63 -0.48 -3.30
N THR A 198 18.33 -1.57 -2.97
CA THR A 198 18.00 -2.89 -3.56
C THR A 198 16.66 -3.40 -3.06
N THR A 199 16.35 -3.24 -1.77
CA THR A 199 15.10 -3.75 -1.18
C THR A 199 13.92 -2.91 -1.65
N SER A 200 14.07 -1.58 -1.69
CA SER A 200 13.09 -0.66 -2.27
C SER A 200 12.85 -0.95 -3.76
N GLY A 201 13.91 -1.21 -4.54
CA GLY A 201 13.80 -1.56 -5.95
C GLY A 201 13.07 -2.88 -6.16
N LEU A 202 13.38 -3.88 -5.34
CA LEU A 202 12.68 -5.17 -5.34
C LEU A 202 11.19 -5.02 -4.97
N PHE A 203 10.87 -4.17 -3.99
CA PHE A 203 9.47 -3.85 -3.65
C PHE A 203 8.74 -3.25 -4.85
N LEU A 204 9.30 -2.21 -5.49
CA LEU A 204 8.67 -1.55 -6.64
C LEU A 204 8.45 -2.52 -7.80
N LEU A 205 9.45 -3.34 -8.10
CA LEU A 205 9.40 -4.34 -9.15
C LEU A 205 8.31 -5.38 -8.87
N LEU A 206 8.34 -6.03 -7.71
CA LEU A 206 7.41 -7.11 -7.38
C LEU A 206 5.98 -6.60 -7.20
N TYR A 207 5.79 -5.48 -6.50
CA TYR A 207 4.47 -4.86 -6.37
C TYR A 207 3.91 -4.49 -7.76
N GLY A 208 4.72 -3.86 -8.61
CA GLY A 208 4.33 -3.50 -9.97
C GLY A 208 3.92 -4.73 -10.79
N LEU A 209 4.69 -5.82 -10.75
CA LEU A 209 4.38 -7.07 -11.45
C LEU A 209 3.10 -7.73 -10.92
N PHE A 210 2.92 -7.82 -9.60
CA PHE A 210 1.73 -8.40 -9.00
C PHE A 210 0.49 -7.59 -9.35
N ARG A 211 0.55 -6.27 -9.17
CA ARG A 211 -0.55 -5.37 -9.47
C ARG A 211 -0.92 -5.41 -10.95
N PHE A 212 0.07 -5.36 -11.84
CA PHE A 212 -0.15 -5.48 -13.29
C PHE A 212 -0.82 -6.80 -13.67
N SER A 213 -0.43 -7.90 -13.01
CA SER A 213 -1.00 -9.24 -13.24
C SER A 213 -2.44 -9.35 -12.75
N VAL A 214 -2.76 -8.82 -11.56
CA VAL A 214 -4.12 -8.86 -11.01
C VAL A 214 -5.08 -7.97 -11.82
N GLU A 215 -4.58 -6.91 -12.46
CA GLU A 215 -5.41 -6.04 -13.30
C GLU A 215 -6.08 -6.75 -14.49
N PHE A 216 -5.54 -7.88 -14.96
CA PHE A 216 -6.20 -8.69 -16.01
C PHE A 216 -7.53 -9.28 -15.56
N VAL A 217 -7.71 -9.51 -14.25
CA VAL A 217 -8.93 -10.09 -13.67
C VAL A 217 -9.75 -9.06 -12.89
N ARG A 218 -9.26 -7.83 -12.74
CA ARG A 218 -9.99 -6.74 -12.09
C ARG A 218 -11.04 -6.12 -13.00
N LEU A 219 -12.15 -5.71 -12.41
CA LEU A 219 -13.08 -4.82 -13.08
C LEU A 219 -12.42 -3.43 -13.19
N PRO A 220 -12.29 -2.84 -14.40
CA PRO A 220 -11.75 -1.50 -14.54
C PRO A 220 -12.67 -0.48 -13.86
N ASP A 221 -12.10 0.62 -13.40
CA ASP A 221 -12.85 1.69 -12.76
C ASP A 221 -13.94 2.20 -13.72
N SER A 222 -15.18 2.28 -13.24
CA SER A 222 -16.36 2.58 -14.07
C SER A 222 -16.26 3.89 -14.84
N GLN A 223 -15.47 4.84 -14.32
CA GLN A 223 -15.24 6.16 -14.90
C GLN A 223 -14.22 6.16 -16.04
N LEU A 224 -13.29 5.20 -16.07
CA LEU A 224 -12.16 5.16 -17.01
C LEU A 224 -12.28 4.03 -18.03
N GLY A 225 -12.83 2.87 -17.62
CA GLY A 225 -12.87 1.69 -18.47
C GLY A 225 -11.47 1.23 -18.89
N PHE A 226 -11.36 0.71 -20.12
CA PHE A 226 -10.08 0.37 -20.74
C PHE A 226 -9.51 1.60 -21.45
N ILE A 227 -8.29 1.96 -21.08
CA ILE A 227 -7.66 3.21 -21.51
C ILE A 227 -6.79 3.04 -22.77
N ALA A 228 -6.39 1.81 -23.09
CA ALA A 228 -5.60 1.52 -24.30
C ALA A 228 -5.83 0.07 -24.79
N PHE A 229 -5.75 -0.09 -26.12
CA PHE A 229 -5.73 -1.38 -26.84
C PHE A 229 -6.89 -2.35 -26.53
N GLY A 230 -7.97 -1.88 -25.90
CA GLY A 230 -9.14 -2.71 -25.55
C GLY A 230 -8.92 -3.67 -24.38
N TRP A 231 -7.78 -3.64 -23.69
CA TRP A 231 -7.49 -4.52 -22.56
C TRP A 231 -6.74 -3.84 -21.41
N MET A 232 -6.11 -2.69 -21.64
CA MET A 232 -5.24 -2.04 -20.67
C MET A 232 -6.03 -1.16 -19.69
N THR A 233 -5.84 -1.37 -18.39
CA THR A 233 -6.46 -0.54 -17.33
C THR A 233 -5.53 0.58 -16.88
N MET A 234 -6.08 1.61 -16.22
CA MET A 234 -5.26 2.67 -15.60
C MET A 234 -4.30 2.11 -14.55
N GLY A 235 -4.71 1.07 -13.80
CA GLY A 235 -3.83 0.36 -12.87
C GLY A 235 -2.61 -0.26 -13.54
N GLN A 236 -2.76 -0.81 -14.76
CA GLN A 236 -1.63 -1.35 -15.53
C GLN A 236 -0.69 -0.26 -16.00
N LEU A 237 -1.22 0.87 -16.50
CA LEU A 237 -0.38 1.98 -16.93
C LEU A 237 0.45 2.55 -15.79
N LEU A 238 -0.16 2.75 -14.63
CA LEU A 238 0.48 3.34 -13.46
C LEU A 238 1.52 2.42 -12.80
N THR A 239 1.44 1.12 -13.03
CA THR A 239 2.42 0.15 -12.50
C THR A 239 3.65 0.00 -13.37
N LEU A 240 3.59 0.33 -14.66
CA LEU A 240 4.75 0.29 -15.56
C LEU A 240 5.91 1.18 -15.07
N PRO A 241 5.70 2.46 -14.68
CA PRO A 241 6.75 3.27 -14.06
C PRO A 241 7.36 2.65 -12.80
N MET A 242 6.56 1.94 -11.99
CA MET A 242 7.07 1.25 -10.80
C MET A 242 7.97 0.06 -11.17
N ILE A 243 7.58 -0.74 -12.17
CA ILE A 243 8.39 -1.87 -12.67
C ILE A 243 9.72 -1.35 -13.22
N ILE A 244 9.67 -0.34 -14.08
CA ILE A 244 10.86 0.28 -14.70
C ILE A 244 11.74 0.93 -13.62
N GLY A 245 11.15 1.73 -12.73
CA GLY A 245 11.85 2.37 -11.62
C GLY A 245 12.48 1.36 -10.67
N GLY A 246 11.80 0.25 -10.39
CA GLY A 246 12.33 -0.86 -9.59
C GLY A 246 13.56 -1.51 -10.24
N LEU A 247 13.50 -1.80 -11.55
CA LEU A 247 14.63 -2.35 -12.30
C LEU A 247 15.83 -1.38 -12.30
N ILE A 248 15.58 -0.10 -12.60
CA ILE A 248 16.62 0.94 -12.60
C ILE A 248 17.26 1.02 -11.21
N LEU A 249 16.46 1.02 -10.14
CA LEU A 249 16.95 1.12 -8.78
C LEU A 249 17.78 -0.11 -8.36
N ILE A 250 17.39 -1.31 -8.78
CA ILE A 250 18.17 -2.55 -8.56
C ILE A 250 19.49 -2.53 -9.33
N VAL A 251 19.51 -2.03 -10.57
CA VAL A 251 20.74 -1.93 -11.37
C VAL A 251 21.68 -0.90 -10.76
N TRP A 252 21.16 0.27 -10.40
CA TRP A 252 21.91 1.34 -9.73
C TRP A 252 22.45 0.91 -8.36
N SER A 253 21.67 0.14 -7.59
CA SER A 253 22.08 -0.30 -6.25
C SER A 253 23.31 -1.21 -6.26
N ARG A 254 23.66 -1.83 -7.41
CA ARG A 254 24.88 -2.66 -7.55
C ARG A 254 26.16 -1.88 -7.24
N TYR A 255 26.14 -0.57 -7.48
CA TYR A 255 27.26 0.34 -7.25
C TYR A 255 27.19 1.06 -5.89
N GLN A 256 26.17 0.77 -5.08
CA GLN A 256 25.96 1.39 -3.77
C GLN A 256 26.62 0.59 -2.65
N PRO A 257 26.98 1.24 -1.53
CA PRO A 257 27.51 0.53 -0.37
C PRO A 257 26.47 -0.45 0.19
N ILE A 258 26.97 -1.55 0.75
CA ILE A 258 26.16 -2.46 1.56
C ILE A 258 25.76 -1.70 2.82
N ASN A 259 24.47 -1.78 3.18
CA ASN A 259 23.95 -1.19 4.39
C ASN A 259 24.42 -1.99 5.60
N ILE A 260 25.67 -1.75 6.03
CA ILE A 260 26.26 -2.35 7.22
C ILE A 260 25.99 -1.40 8.38
N THR A 261 25.16 -1.83 9.32
CA THR A 261 24.84 -1.00 10.49
C THR A 261 26.05 -0.87 11.42
N LYS A 262 26.19 0.32 12.03
CA LYS A 262 27.16 0.65 13.11
C LYS A 262 27.15 -0.30 14.33
N ALA A 263 26.14 -1.16 14.50
CA ALA A 263 26.04 -2.09 15.62
C ALA A 263 27.11 -3.20 15.62
N ALA A 264 27.86 -3.39 14.53
CA ALA A 264 29.00 -4.32 14.49
C ALA A 264 30.32 -3.71 15.02
N LYS A 265 30.28 -2.53 15.65
CA LYS A 265 31.47 -1.81 16.17
C LYS A 265 31.36 -1.40 17.64
N ALA A 266 30.43 -1.96 18.41
CA ALA A 266 30.35 -1.78 19.86
C ALA A 266 30.55 -3.12 20.56
#